data_AF-A0A8D4VPW2-F1
#
_entry.id   AF-A0A8D4VPW2-F1
#
_cell.length_a   1.000
_cell.length_b   1.000
_cell.length_c   1.000
_cell.angle_alpha   90.00
_cell.angle_beta   90.00
_cell.angle_gamma   90.00
#
_symmetry.space_group_name_H-M   'P 1'
#
loop_
_entity.id
_entity.type
_entity.pdbx_description
1 polymer ?
#
loop_
_entity_poly.entity_id
_entity_poly.type
_entity_poly.pdbx_seq_one_letter_code
_entity_poly.pdbx_strand_id
1 'polypeptide(L)'
;MEVDISKIEPGQLIRVKWRGRPVWVLRRTEQSLKDLASLDSQLRDPQSKESVQPQAAQNAARSIKPEYFVALGLCTHLGCVPTFRPEVAPEDLGSAWKGGFFCPCHGSRFDLAGRVYQGVPAPTNLDIPPYRYLSDTRIIIGDDEAKA
;
A
#
# COMPACT_ATOMS: atom_id res chain seq x y z
N MET A 1 -16.61 1.42 7.66
CA MET A 1 -16.17 2.68 8.31
C MET A 1 -15.89 3.70 7.24
N GLU A 2 -16.50 4.88 7.32
CA GLU A 2 -16.27 5.95 6.35
C GLU A 2 -15.01 6.76 6.67
N VAL A 3 -14.33 7.24 5.63
CA VAL A 3 -13.13 8.08 5.72
C VAL A 3 -13.26 9.21 4.71
N ASP A 4 -13.07 10.45 5.18
CA ASP A 4 -12.92 11.63 4.33
C ASP A 4 -11.46 11.73 3.85
N ILE A 5 -11.27 11.78 2.55
CA ILE A 5 -9.95 11.86 1.89
C ILE A 5 -9.69 13.22 1.25
N SER A 6 -10.59 14.20 1.41
CA SER A 6 -10.51 15.53 0.77
C SER A 6 -9.26 16.33 1.13
N LYS A 7 -8.69 16.09 2.32
CA LYS A 7 -7.54 16.84 2.86
C LYS A 7 -6.21 16.09 2.77
N ILE A 8 -6.18 14.94 2.10
CA ILE A 8 -4.94 14.19 1.94
C ILE A 8 -4.16 14.82 0.79
N GLU A 9 -2.99 15.37 1.08
CA GLU A 9 -2.11 15.93 0.07
C GLU A 9 -1.32 14.86 -0.68
N PRO A 10 -0.89 15.10 -1.93
CA PRO A 10 0.03 14.20 -2.62
C PRO A 10 1.30 13.91 -1.80
N GLY A 11 1.64 12.64 -1.66
CA GLY A 11 2.71 12.14 -0.80
C GLY A 11 2.30 11.89 0.66
N GLN A 12 1.11 12.32 1.07
CA GLN A 12 0.66 12.19 2.46
C GLN A 12 -0.05 10.85 2.71
N LEU A 13 0.30 10.24 3.84
CA LEU A 13 -0.36 9.05 4.37
C LEU A 13 -1.10 9.40 5.66
N ILE A 14 -2.39 9.07 5.71
CA ILE A 14 -3.17 9.06 6.95
C ILE A 14 -3.36 7.62 7.45
N ARG A 15 -3.60 7.49 8.76
CA ARG A 15 -3.83 6.20 9.43
C ARG A 15 -5.20 6.24 10.08
N VAL A 16 -6.03 5.27 9.75
CA VAL A 16 -7.35 5.07 10.35
C VAL A 16 -7.41 3.68 10.99
N LYS A 17 -8.35 3.45 11.91
CA LYS A 17 -8.49 2.16 12.61
C LYS A 17 -9.76 1.45 12.18
N TRP A 18 -9.63 0.24 11.64
CA TRP A 18 -10.77 -0.59 11.24
C TRP A 18 -10.64 -1.99 11.84
N ARG A 19 -11.67 -2.44 12.58
CA ARG A 19 -11.69 -3.74 13.30
C ARG A 19 -10.41 -3.98 14.13
N GLY A 20 -9.98 -2.96 14.86
CA GLY A 20 -8.77 -3.04 15.70
C GLY A 20 -7.44 -2.91 14.93
N ARG A 21 -7.45 -2.96 13.59
CA ARG A 21 -6.26 -2.96 12.74
C ARG A 21 -6.01 -1.58 12.10
N PRO A 22 -4.74 -1.18 11.90
CA PRO A 22 -4.42 0.05 11.17
C PRO A 22 -4.71 -0.15 9.69
N VAL A 23 -5.41 0.81 9.09
CA VAL A 23 -5.54 0.95 7.64
C VAL A 23 -4.87 2.25 7.24
N TRP A 24 -4.04 2.19 6.20
CA TRP A 24 -3.42 3.35 5.60
C TRP A 24 -4.25 3.84 4.42
N VAL A 25 -4.31 5.16 4.28
CA VAL A 25 -4.78 5.81 3.06
C VAL A 25 -3.67 6.78 2.64
N LEU A 26 -2.98 6.45 1.56
CA LEU A 26 -1.90 7.23 0.98
C LEU A 26 -2.40 7.87 -0.32
N ARG A 27 -2.27 9.18 -0.46
CA ARG A 27 -2.39 9.84 -1.77
C ARG A 27 -1.01 9.90 -2.41
N ARG A 28 -0.77 9.08 -3.43
CA ARG A 28 0.50 9.01 -4.16
C ARG A 28 0.69 10.23 -5.05
N THR A 29 1.93 10.62 -5.24
CA THR A 29 2.30 11.64 -6.24
C THR A 29 2.28 11.03 -7.64
N GLU A 30 2.20 11.86 -8.68
CA GLU A 30 2.33 11.40 -10.05
C GLU A 30 3.67 10.70 -10.31
N GLN A 31 4.76 11.20 -9.72
CA GLN A 31 6.08 10.58 -9.87
C GLN A 31 6.11 9.19 -9.24
N SER A 32 5.57 9.06 -8.02
CA SER A 32 5.49 7.77 -7.33
C SER A 32 4.70 6.74 -8.14
N LEU A 33 3.65 7.15 -8.87
CA LEU A 33 2.88 6.27 -9.75
C LEU A 33 3.68 5.82 -10.98
N LYS A 34 4.41 6.74 -11.61
CA LYS A 34 5.29 6.42 -12.75
C LYS A 34 6.39 5.45 -12.35
N ASP A 35 6.94 5.61 -11.16
CA ASP A 35 8.05 4.79 -10.66
C ASP A 35 7.65 3.34 -10.38
N LEU A 36 6.36 3.02 -10.15
CA LEU A 36 5.91 1.67 -9.82
C LEU A 36 6.35 0.61 -10.84
N ALA A 37 6.23 0.89 -12.13
CA ALA A 37 6.60 -0.05 -13.19
C ALA A 37 8.12 -0.31 -13.25
N SER A 38 8.94 0.63 -12.77
CA SER A 38 10.41 0.47 -12.74
C SER A 38 10.90 -0.51 -11.68
N LEU A 39 10.01 -0.91 -10.76
CA LEU A 39 10.35 -1.77 -9.62
C LEU A 39 10.04 -3.25 -9.86
N ASP A 40 9.31 -3.61 -10.93
CA ASP A 40 8.74 -4.95 -11.10
C ASP A 40 9.76 -6.09 -10.99
N SER A 41 10.98 -5.91 -11.50
CA SER A 41 12.06 -6.92 -11.42
C SER A 41 12.65 -7.11 -10.02
N GLN A 42 12.33 -6.23 -9.08
CA GLN A 42 12.78 -6.27 -7.68
C GLN A 42 11.70 -6.83 -6.75
N LEU A 43 10.49 -7.08 -7.27
CA LEU A 43 9.34 -7.49 -6.48
C LEU A 43 9.15 -9.00 -6.53
N ARG A 44 8.68 -9.57 -5.42
CA ARG A 44 8.36 -11.00 -5.34
C ARG A 44 7.10 -11.34 -6.14
N ASP A 45 6.08 -10.48 -6.03
CA ASP A 45 4.78 -10.66 -6.68
C ASP A 45 4.32 -9.33 -7.34
N PRO A 46 4.96 -8.91 -8.45
CA PRO A 46 4.66 -7.65 -9.12
C PRO A 46 3.22 -7.60 -9.65
N GLN A 47 2.64 -8.75 -9.97
CA GLN A 47 1.28 -8.89 -10.50
C GLN A 47 0.22 -9.11 -9.41
N SER A 48 0.60 -9.17 -8.13
CA SER A 48 -0.30 -9.38 -6.99
C SER A 48 -1.18 -10.63 -7.11
N LYS A 49 -0.61 -11.75 -7.56
CA LYS A 49 -1.30 -13.04 -7.70
C LYS A 49 -1.49 -13.76 -6.37
N GLU A 50 -0.60 -13.53 -5.40
CA GLU A 50 -0.62 -14.17 -4.08
C GLU A 50 -1.19 -13.23 -2.99
N SER A 51 -1.67 -12.05 -3.38
CA SER A 51 -2.14 -11.02 -2.46
C SER A 51 -3.64 -11.14 -2.15
N VAL A 52 -4.04 -10.81 -0.93
CA VAL A 52 -5.44 -10.57 -0.59
C VAL A 52 -5.81 -9.13 -0.94
N GLN A 53 -6.72 -8.96 -1.91
CA GLN A 53 -7.20 -7.65 -2.35
C GLN A 53 -8.53 -7.78 -3.12
N PRO A 54 -9.36 -6.71 -3.17
CA PRO A 54 -10.55 -6.67 -4.02
C PRO A 54 -10.21 -6.79 -5.51
N GLN A 55 -11.13 -7.34 -6.31
CA GLN A 55 -10.95 -7.46 -7.76
C GLN A 55 -10.74 -6.09 -8.41
N ALA A 56 -11.45 -5.05 -7.95
CA ALA A 56 -11.30 -3.69 -8.45
C ALA A 56 -9.90 -3.07 -8.17
N ALA A 57 -9.13 -3.65 -7.24
CA ALA A 57 -7.74 -3.29 -6.98
C ALA A 57 -6.74 -4.25 -7.63
N GLN A 58 -7.16 -5.22 -8.44
CA GLN A 58 -6.27 -6.14 -9.16
C GLN A 58 -5.71 -5.52 -10.43
N ASN A 59 -4.81 -4.56 -10.23
CA ASN A 59 -4.07 -3.82 -11.25
C ASN A 59 -2.69 -3.42 -10.72
N ALA A 60 -1.84 -2.84 -11.56
CA ALA A 60 -0.47 -2.48 -11.21
C ALA A 60 -0.37 -1.49 -10.02
N ALA A 61 -1.33 -0.58 -9.89
CA ALA A 61 -1.36 0.41 -8.82
C ALA A 61 -1.93 -0.15 -7.50
N ARG A 62 -2.55 -1.33 -7.54
CA ARG A 62 -3.23 -1.95 -6.41
C ARG A 62 -4.24 -1.02 -5.73
N SER A 63 -5.06 -0.35 -6.54
CA SER A 63 -6.11 0.54 -6.04
C SER A 63 -7.20 0.77 -7.09
N ILE A 64 -8.38 1.22 -6.64
CA ILE A 64 -9.51 1.58 -7.52
C ILE A 64 -9.21 2.89 -8.26
N LYS A 65 -8.81 3.95 -7.52
CA LYS A 65 -8.24 5.18 -8.11
C LYS A 65 -6.71 5.14 -7.93
N PRO A 66 -5.90 5.24 -9.00
CA PRO A 66 -4.45 5.05 -8.91
C PRO A 66 -3.78 5.94 -7.85
N GLU A 67 -4.20 7.18 -7.67
CA GLU A 67 -3.61 8.09 -6.71
C GLU A 67 -3.87 7.69 -5.25
N TYR A 68 -4.91 6.91 -4.92
CA TYR A 68 -5.20 6.52 -3.54
C TYR A 68 -4.89 5.05 -3.27
N PHE A 69 -3.81 4.81 -2.53
CA PHE A 69 -3.48 3.48 -2.02
C PHE A 69 -4.12 3.26 -0.65
N VAL A 70 -4.94 2.20 -0.53
CA VAL A 70 -5.61 1.81 0.71
C VAL A 70 -5.15 0.41 1.08
N ALA A 71 -4.56 0.22 2.26
CA ALA A 71 -4.05 -1.10 2.67
C ALA A 71 -4.05 -1.28 4.18
N LEU A 72 -4.11 -2.53 4.64
CA LEU A 72 -3.81 -2.86 6.02
C LEU A 72 -2.33 -2.55 6.29
N GLY A 73 -2.08 -1.72 7.30
CA GLY A 73 -0.74 -1.35 7.74
C GLY A 73 -0.07 -2.43 8.57
N LEU A 74 -0.18 -3.69 8.14
CA LEU A 74 0.30 -4.87 8.86
C LEU A 74 1.22 -5.66 7.93
N CYS A 75 2.47 -5.84 8.35
CA CYS A 75 3.44 -6.65 7.65
C CYS A 75 2.92 -8.09 7.57
N THR A 76 2.92 -8.66 6.36
CA THR A 76 2.46 -10.03 6.10
C THR A 76 3.40 -11.10 6.62
N HIS A 77 4.56 -10.73 7.18
CA HIS A 77 5.43 -11.66 7.89
C HIS A 77 4.80 -12.10 9.23
N LEU A 78 4.79 -11.20 10.23
CA LEU A 78 4.33 -11.48 11.60
C LEU A 78 3.51 -10.31 12.19
N GLY A 79 2.90 -9.48 11.34
CA GLY A 79 1.90 -8.50 11.78
C GLY A 79 2.42 -7.20 12.38
N CYS A 80 3.74 -6.97 12.46
CA CYS A 80 4.30 -5.66 12.83
C CYS A 80 3.77 -4.55 11.89
N VAL A 81 3.66 -3.31 12.38
CA VAL A 81 3.29 -2.15 11.55
C VAL A 81 4.56 -1.61 10.86
N PRO A 82 4.67 -1.65 9.52
CA PRO A 82 5.81 -1.05 8.84
C PRO A 82 5.80 0.48 8.93
N THR A 83 6.98 1.09 8.87
CA THR A 83 7.17 2.53 8.82
C THR A 83 7.00 3.02 7.39
N PHE A 84 6.27 4.13 7.22
CA PHE A 84 6.19 4.83 5.94
C PHE A 84 7.51 5.55 5.67
N ARG A 85 8.15 5.23 4.53
CA ARG A 85 9.47 5.71 4.13
C ARG A 85 9.39 6.28 2.71
N PRO A 86 8.82 7.48 2.53
CA PRO A 86 8.58 8.08 1.21
C PRO A 86 9.85 8.59 0.53
N GLU A 87 10.97 8.66 1.24
CA GLU A 87 12.21 9.22 0.73
C GLU A 87 12.71 8.42 -0.47
N VAL A 88 13.31 9.10 -1.45
CA VAL A 88 13.98 8.44 -2.59
C VAL A 88 15.45 8.27 -2.25
N ALA A 89 15.97 7.06 -2.46
CA ALA A 89 17.37 6.71 -2.24
C ALA A 89 17.96 7.17 -0.88
N PRO A 90 17.28 6.95 0.27
CA PRO A 90 17.89 7.26 1.55
C PRO A 90 19.07 6.31 1.81
N GLU A 91 20.05 6.79 2.58
CA GLU A 91 21.32 6.08 2.85
C GLU A 91 21.11 4.65 3.34
N ASP A 92 20.12 4.42 4.21
CA ASP A 92 19.84 3.15 4.86
C ASP A 92 19.07 2.12 4.00
N LEU A 93 18.40 2.56 2.92
CA LEU A 93 17.63 1.67 2.03
C LEU A 93 18.22 1.54 0.63
N GLY A 94 19.27 2.31 0.33
CA GLY A 94 20.05 2.23 -0.90
C GLY A 94 19.42 2.97 -2.09
N SER A 95 20.22 3.12 -3.14
CA SER A 95 19.90 3.97 -4.31
C SER A 95 18.72 3.51 -5.15
N ALA A 96 18.35 2.23 -5.06
CA ALA A 96 17.22 1.66 -5.79
C ALA A 96 15.85 1.97 -5.14
N TRP A 97 15.83 2.46 -3.89
CA TRP A 97 14.60 2.74 -3.16
C TRP A 97 13.88 3.96 -3.73
N LYS A 98 12.60 3.81 -4.09
CA LYS A 98 11.74 4.86 -4.68
C LYS A 98 10.59 5.27 -3.76
N GLY A 99 10.78 5.11 -2.46
CA GLY A 99 9.74 5.27 -1.46
C GLY A 99 8.94 3.98 -1.25
N GLY A 100 8.34 3.85 -0.07
CA GLY A 100 7.55 2.68 0.27
C GLY A 100 7.33 2.50 1.76
N PHE A 101 7.36 1.25 2.20
CA PHE A 101 7.17 0.85 3.59
C PHE A 101 8.28 -0.10 4.05
N PHE A 102 8.89 0.21 5.18
CA PHE A 102 9.96 -0.60 5.76
C PHE A 102 9.53 -1.17 7.10
N CYS A 103 9.58 -2.49 7.26
CA CYS A 103 9.26 -3.18 8.51
C CYS A 103 10.56 -3.50 9.28
N PRO A 104 10.88 -2.76 10.36
CA PRO A 104 12.15 -2.90 11.06
C PRO A 104 12.26 -4.21 11.85
N CYS A 105 11.15 -4.90 12.13
CA CYS A 105 11.15 -6.15 12.91
C CYS A 105 12.07 -7.21 12.28
N HIS A 106 12.04 -7.35 10.96
CA HIS A 106 12.82 -8.37 10.23
C HIS A 106 13.29 -7.89 8.85
N GLY A 107 13.31 -6.57 8.60
CA GLY A 107 13.83 -5.98 7.36
C GLY A 107 12.97 -6.16 6.11
N SER A 108 11.66 -6.45 6.26
CA SER A 108 10.77 -6.54 5.11
C SER A 108 10.51 -5.18 4.47
N ARG A 109 10.46 -5.15 3.14
CA ARG A 109 10.38 -3.95 2.32
C ARG A 109 9.20 -4.06 1.37
N PHE A 110 8.45 -2.98 1.22
CA PHE A 110 7.33 -2.87 0.29
C PHE A 110 7.39 -1.54 -0.45
N ASP A 111 6.95 -1.50 -1.70
CA ASP A 111 6.87 -0.25 -2.47
C ASP A 111 5.62 0.58 -2.10
N LEU A 112 5.38 1.70 -2.78
CA LEU A 112 4.22 2.57 -2.55
C LEU A 112 2.88 2.00 -3.04
N ALA A 113 2.87 0.83 -3.68
CA ALA A 113 1.68 0.01 -3.92
C ALA A 113 1.57 -1.14 -2.90
N GLY A 114 2.44 -1.19 -1.88
CA GLY A 114 2.48 -2.25 -0.89
C GLY A 114 2.93 -3.59 -1.45
N ARG A 115 3.60 -3.62 -2.61
CA ARG A 115 4.15 -4.84 -3.20
C ARG A 115 5.47 -5.18 -2.51
N VAL A 116 5.63 -6.43 -2.10
CA VAL A 116 6.79 -6.89 -1.34
C VAL A 116 8.00 -7.08 -2.25
N TYR A 117 9.15 -6.59 -1.81
CA TYR A 117 10.42 -6.82 -2.50
C TYR A 117 10.85 -8.29 -2.37
N GLN A 118 11.56 -8.81 -3.35
CA GLN A 118 12.14 -10.15 -3.28
C GLN A 118 13.28 -10.23 -2.24
N GLY A 119 13.52 -11.44 -1.71
CA GLY A 119 14.63 -11.68 -0.77
C GLY A 119 14.41 -11.11 0.64
N VAL A 120 13.16 -10.89 1.06
CA VAL A 120 12.82 -10.47 2.43
C VAL A 120 11.83 -11.45 3.09
N PRO A 121 11.70 -11.45 4.44
CA PRO A 121 10.87 -12.44 5.14
C PRO A 121 9.35 -12.39 4.87
N ALA A 122 8.79 -11.21 4.58
CA ALA A 122 7.37 -11.08 4.26
C ALA A 122 7.01 -11.93 3.02
N PRO A 123 5.99 -12.81 3.11
CA PRO A 123 5.67 -13.75 2.05
C PRO A 123 4.90 -13.12 0.90
N THR A 124 4.08 -12.10 1.17
CA THR A 124 3.10 -11.55 0.23
C THR A 124 3.04 -10.03 0.29
N ASN A 125 2.42 -9.40 -0.70
CA ASN A 125 2.10 -7.98 -0.71
C ASN A 125 1.16 -7.61 0.47
N LEU A 126 1.14 -6.34 0.90
CA LEU A 126 0.24 -5.87 1.95
C LEU A 126 -1.22 -6.07 1.54
N ASP A 127 -2.03 -6.63 2.44
CA ASP A 127 -3.46 -6.85 2.20
C ASP A 127 -4.22 -5.55 1.97
N ILE A 128 -5.14 -5.56 1.00
CA ILE A 128 -6.06 -4.46 0.76
C ILE A 128 -7.43 -4.86 1.32
N PRO A 129 -7.99 -4.11 2.29
CA PRO A 129 -9.32 -4.40 2.78
C PRO A 129 -10.36 -4.09 1.69
N PRO A 130 -11.54 -4.74 1.70
CA PRO A 130 -12.66 -4.32 0.85
C PRO A 130 -12.98 -2.83 1.08
N TYR A 131 -13.09 -2.05 0.01
CA TYR A 131 -13.46 -0.64 0.12
C TYR A 131 -14.09 -0.15 -1.18
N ARG A 132 -14.92 0.90 -1.09
CA ARG A 132 -15.48 1.60 -2.25
C ARG A 132 -15.56 3.09 -2.02
N TYR A 133 -15.71 3.84 -3.11
CA TYR A 133 -15.95 5.28 -3.07
C TYR A 133 -17.45 5.54 -2.87
N LEU A 134 -17.77 6.43 -1.93
CA LEU A 134 -19.11 6.99 -1.75
C LEU A 134 -19.29 8.28 -2.56
N SER A 135 -18.18 8.99 -2.76
CA SER A 135 -18.05 10.19 -3.58
C SER A 135 -16.56 10.35 -3.98
N ASP A 136 -16.19 11.45 -4.64
CA ASP A 136 -14.79 11.73 -4.94
C ASP A 136 -13.90 11.96 -3.71
N THR A 137 -14.51 12.32 -2.57
CA THR A 137 -13.80 12.68 -1.33
C THR A 137 -14.13 11.78 -0.15
N ARG A 138 -14.94 10.73 -0.34
CA ARG A 138 -15.30 9.79 0.73
C ARG A 138 -15.15 8.35 0.27
N ILE A 139 -14.55 7.54 1.11
CA ILE A 139 -14.51 6.08 0.95
C ILE A 139 -15.15 5.39 2.14
N ILE A 140 -15.67 4.19 1.93
CA ILE A 140 -16.07 3.27 2.99
C ILE A 140 -15.14 2.05 2.96
N ILE A 141 -14.56 1.73 4.11
CA ILE A 141 -13.63 0.62 4.32
C ILE A 141 -14.34 -0.50 5.10
N GLY A 142 -14.15 -1.73 4.65
CA GLY A 142 -14.74 -2.94 5.20
C GLY A 142 -16.17 -3.20 4.74
N ASP A 143 -16.55 -2.69 3.57
CA ASP A 143 -17.83 -2.99 2.93
C ASP A 143 -17.73 -4.33 2.21
N ASP A 144 -18.50 -5.32 2.66
CA ASP A 144 -18.42 -6.69 2.13
C ASP A 144 -18.93 -6.78 0.68
N GLU A 145 -19.74 -5.83 0.20
CA GLU A 145 -20.14 -5.73 -1.20
C GLU A 145 -18.95 -5.39 -2.12
N ALA A 146 -17.91 -4.76 -1.57
CA ALA A 146 -16.68 -4.42 -2.30
C ALA A 146 -15.65 -5.57 -2.33
N LYS A 147 -16.02 -6.78 -1.92
CA LYS A 147 -15.19 -7.99 -2.07
C LYS A 147 -15.20 -8.55 -3.49
N ALA A 148 -16.29 -8.28 -4.22
CA ALA A 148 -16.51 -8.75 -5.59
C ALA A 148 -15.65 -7.98 -6.60
#